data_AF-A0A6N2ER42-F1
#
_entry.id   AF-A0A6N2ER42-F1
#
_cell.length_a   1.000
_cell.length_b   1.000
_cell.length_c   1.000
_cell.angle_alpha   90.00
_cell.angle_beta   90.00
_cell.angle_gamma   90.00
#
_symmetry.space_group_name_H-M   'P 1'
#
loop_
_entity.id
_entity.type
_entity.pdbx_description
1 polymer ?
#
loop_
_entity_poly.entity_id
_entity_poly.type
_entity_poly.pdbx_seq_one_letter_code
_entity_poly.pdbx_strand_id
1 'polypeptide(L)'
;MVPNPLFRLALRAVAPRFARMHELDERWTRTLKDMARDADLPMLRWGARAAAGWAFTEQDARHIESAGIPICQIHAEHDPIIPYNAEHADVTIPGKAHLMTWTHAEQVNAFILRALSGVDA
;
A
#
# COMPACT_ATOMS: atom_id res chain seq x y z
N MET A 1 -24.67 -1.35 4.59
CA MET A 1 -23.45 -1.80 5.29
C MET A 1 -23.42 -3.32 5.25
N VAL A 2 -22.36 -3.96 4.72
CA VAL A 2 -22.31 -5.44 4.59
C VAL A 2 -22.08 -6.08 5.97
N PRO A 3 -22.90 -7.05 6.40
CA PRO A 3 -22.68 -7.79 7.65
C PRO A 3 -21.28 -8.40 7.76
N ASN A 4 -20.69 -8.40 8.96
CA ASN A 4 -19.33 -8.89 9.22
C ASN A 4 -19.08 -10.34 8.71
N PRO A 5 -19.99 -11.31 8.90
CA PRO A 5 -19.77 -12.66 8.40
C PRO A 5 -19.67 -12.73 6.87
N LEU A 6 -20.51 -11.97 6.15
CA LEU A 6 -20.50 -11.91 4.70
C LEU A 6 -19.23 -11.22 4.17
N PHE A 7 -18.78 -10.16 4.85
CA PHE A 7 -17.53 -9.49 4.51
C PHE A 7 -16.30 -10.38 4.74
N ARG A 8 -16.28 -11.17 5.81
CA ARG A 8 -15.23 -12.16 6.06
C ARG A 8 -15.20 -13.25 4.99
N LEU A 9 -16.37 -13.74 4.59
CA LEU A 9 -16.47 -14.72 3.50
C LEU A 9 -15.94 -14.13 2.19
N ALA A 10 -16.32 -12.88 1.87
CA ALA A 10 -15.83 -12.18 0.69
C ALA A 10 -14.30 -12.00 0.70
N LEU A 11 -13.70 -11.56 1.82
CA LEU A 11 -12.24 -11.43 1.93
C LEU A 11 -11.51 -12.75 1.71
N ARG A 12 -12.00 -13.84 2.30
CA ARG A 12 -11.44 -15.19 2.11
C ARG A 12 -11.54 -15.66 0.66
N ALA A 13 -12.66 -15.36 -0.02
CA ALA A 13 -12.87 -15.72 -1.41
C ALA A 13 -12.01 -14.87 -2.38
N VAL A 14 -11.71 -13.62 -2.03
CA VAL A 14 -10.93 -12.71 -2.88
C VAL A 14 -9.42 -12.92 -2.73
N ALA A 15 -8.93 -13.30 -1.55
CA ALA A 15 -7.49 -13.45 -1.28
C ALA A 15 -6.71 -14.31 -2.31
N PRO A 16 -7.20 -15.50 -2.77
CA PRO A 16 -6.48 -16.28 -3.79
C PRO A 16 -6.40 -15.57 -5.15
N ARG A 17 -7.48 -14.87 -5.55
CA ARG A 17 -7.50 -14.11 -6.80
C ARG A 17 -6.54 -12.92 -6.70
N PHE A 18 -6.53 -12.25 -5.55
CA PHE A 18 -5.63 -11.15 -5.25
C PHE A 18 -4.16 -11.59 -5.28
N ALA A 19 -3.83 -12.71 -4.64
CA ALA A 19 -2.50 -13.29 -4.68
C ALA A 19 -2.04 -13.58 -6.12
N ARG A 20 -2.90 -14.17 -6.95
CA ARG A 20 -2.60 -14.43 -8.37
C ARG A 20 -2.39 -13.14 -9.16
N MET A 21 -3.20 -12.12 -8.91
CA MET A 21 -3.09 -10.81 -9.58
C MET A 21 -1.76 -10.11 -9.31
N HIS A 22 -1.15 -10.40 -8.16
CA HIS A 22 0.14 -9.88 -7.73
C HIS A 22 1.27 -10.91 -7.83
N GLU A 23 1.05 -12.01 -8.55
CA GLU A 23 2.07 -13.04 -8.82
C GLU A 23 2.76 -13.56 -7.55
N LEU A 24 2.02 -13.61 -6.44
CA LEU A 24 2.56 -14.08 -5.17
C LEU A 24 2.87 -15.58 -5.25
N ASP A 25 4.01 -15.97 -4.69
CA ASP A 25 4.34 -17.38 -4.51
C ASP A 25 3.39 -18.06 -3.50
N GLU A 26 3.55 -19.38 -3.32
CA GLU A 26 2.71 -20.14 -2.40
C GLU A 26 2.84 -19.68 -0.94
N ARG A 27 4.03 -19.25 -0.53
CA ARG A 27 4.29 -18.79 0.83
C ARG A 27 3.50 -17.52 1.11
N TRP A 28 3.64 -16.49 0.28
CA TRP A 28 2.93 -15.23 0.41
C TRP A 28 1.43 -15.39 0.20
N THR A 29 1.02 -16.31 -0.68
CA THR A 29 -0.39 -16.66 -0.85
C THR A 29 -0.98 -17.25 0.43
N ARG A 30 -0.27 -18.14 1.13
CA ARG A 30 -0.72 -18.68 2.43
C ARG A 30 -0.81 -17.57 3.47
N THR A 31 0.23 -16.74 3.59
CA THR A 31 0.24 -15.59 4.51
C THR A 31 -0.95 -14.67 4.29
N LEU A 32 -1.24 -14.30 3.04
CA LEU A 32 -2.37 -13.43 2.71
C LEU A 32 -3.72 -14.06 3.12
N LYS A 33 -3.89 -15.36 2.90
CA LYS A 33 -5.10 -16.09 3.30
C LYS A 33 -5.27 -16.11 4.81
N ASP A 34 -4.19 -16.31 5.56
CA ASP A 34 -4.22 -16.28 7.02
C ASP A 34 -4.55 -14.88 7.54
N MET A 35 -3.95 -13.83 6.97
CA MET A 35 -4.32 -12.44 7.29
C MET A 35 -5.79 -12.16 7.01
N ALA A 36 -6.31 -12.58 5.85
CA ALA A 36 -7.73 -12.41 5.51
C ALA A 36 -8.66 -13.20 6.44
N ARG A 37 -8.22 -14.37 6.93
CA ARG A 37 -8.96 -15.19 7.89
C ARG A 37 -9.06 -14.51 9.25
N ASP A 38 -7.97 -13.91 9.70
CA ASP A 38 -7.77 -13.40 11.06
C ASP A 38 -7.95 -11.88 11.17
N ALA A 39 -8.30 -11.21 10.07
CA ALA A 39 -8.50 -9.76 10.02
C ALA A 39 -9.54 -9.25 11.02
N ASP A 40 -9.17 -8.19 11.74
CA ASP A 40 -10.07 -7.32 12.47
C ASP A 40 -10.84 -6.45 11.48
N LEU A 41 -12.10 -6.82 11.22
CA LEU A 41 -12.92 -6.16 10.20
C LEU A 41 -13.32 -4.73 10.58
N PRO A 42 -13.69 -4.42 11.84
CA PRO A 42 -13.81 -3.03 12.28
C PRO A 42 -12.59 -2.19 11.96
N MET A 43 -11.39 -2.64 12.34
CA MET A 43 -10.15 -1.92 12.09
C MET A 43 -9.87 -1.76 10.59
N LEU A 44 -10.02 -2.84 9.81
CA LEU A 44 -9.79 -2.81 8.36
C LEU A 44 -10.73 -1.83 7.64
N ARG A 45 -12.01 -1.80 8.02
CA ARG A 45 -12.98 -0.86 7.42
C ARG A 45 -12.71 0.57 7.83
N TRP A 46 -12.35 0.78 9.10
CA TRP A 46 -11.96 2.10 9.56
C TRP A 46 -10.74 2.59 8.77
N GLY A 47 -9.69 1.77 8.65
CA GLY A 47 -8.48 2.12 7.90
C GLY A 47 -8.75 2.41 6.43
N ALA A 48 -9.55 1.57 5.76
CA ALA A 48 -9.95 1.80 4.38
C ALA A 48 -10.71 3.14 4.20
N ARG A 49 -11.61 3.48 5.14
CA ARG A 49 -12.32 4.77 5.12
C ARG A 49 -11.40 5.93 5.43
N ALA A 50 -10.50 5.79 6.40
CA ALA A 50 -9.55 6.82 6.78
C ALA A 50 -8.61 7.14 5.62
N ALA A 51 -8.09 6.12 4.93
CA ALA A 51 -7.26 6.29 3.74
C ALA A 51 -8.03 6.93 2.57
N ALA A 52 -9.22 6.41 2.24
CA ALA A 52 -10.02 6.93 1.13
C ALA A 52 -10.57 8.36 1.38
N GLY A 53 -10.79 8.71 2.65
CA GLY A 53 -11.24 10.04 3.06
C GLY A 53 -10.09 10.96 3.48
N TRP A 54 -8.84 10.54 3.35
CA TRP A 54 -7.71 11.37 3.73
C TRP A 54 -7.62 12.57 2.79
N ALA A 55 -7.77 13.76 3.35
CA ALA A 55 -7.63 15.02 2.62
C ALA A 55 -6.32 15.68 3.02
N PHE A 56 -5.28 15.48 2.21
CA PHE A 56 -4.03 16.21 2.37
C PHE A 56 -4.22 17.62 1.82
N THR A 57 -4.08 18.63 2.66
CA THR A 57 -4.32 20.04 2.29
C THR A 57 -3.02 20.76 1.97
N GLU A 58 -3.11 21.89 1.28
CA GLU A 58 -1.96 22.77 1.08
C GLU A 58 -1.37 23.28 2.41
N GLN A 59 -2.19 23.42 3.45
CA GLN A 59 -1.71 23.81 4.76
C GLN A 59 -0.83 22.71 5.39
N ASP A 60 -1.22 21.44 5.22
CA ASP A 60 -0.41 20.31 5.67
C ASP A 60 0.93 20.27 4.92
N ALA A 61 0.90 20.48 3.59
CA ALA A 61 2.09 20.57 2.76
C ALA A 61 3.05 21.66 3.27
N ARG A 62 2.56 22.89 3.46
CA ARG A 62 3.35 24.01 3.97
C ARG A 62 3.90 23.76 5.37
N HIS A 63 3.13 23.11 6.23
CA HIS A 63 3.58 22.78 7.58
C HIS A 63 4.76 21.80 7.54
N ILE A 64 4.64 20.72 6.75
CA ILE A 64 5.70 19.72 6.61
C ILE A 64 6.96 20.34 5.99
N GLU A 65 6.80 21.16 4.95
CA GLU A 65 7.89 21.91 4.33
C GLU A 65 8.58 22.83 5.35
N SER A 66 7.82 23.59 6.14
CA SER A 66 8.36 24.48 7.17
C SER A 66 9.10 23.74 8.29
N ALA A 67 8.73 22.49 8.56
CA ALA A 67 9.40 21.62 9.52
C ALA A 67 10.70 21.02 8.96
N GLY A 68 10.98 21.20 7.66
CA GLY A 68 12.14 20.63 6.99
C GLY A 68 12.13 19.10 6.95
N ILE A 69 10.95 18.48 7.01
CA ILE A 69 10.81 17.01 6.98
C ILE A 69 10.65 16.58 5.52
N PRO A 70 11.61 15.83 4.94
CA PRO A 70 11.48 15.34 3.58
C PRO A 70 10.34 14.32 3.48
N ILE A 71 9.45 14.51 2.52
CA ILE A 71 8.48 13.49 2.11
C ILE A 71 9.05 12.82 0.87
N CYS A 72 9.27 11.51 0.96
CA CYS A 72 9.61 10.70 -0.20
C CYS A 72 8.48 9.69 -0.47
N GLN A 73 8.11 9.51 -1.73
CA GLN A 73 7.06 8.61 -2.17
C GLN A 73 7.58 7.62 -3.20
N ILE A 74 7.28 6.35 -2.97
CA ILE A 74 7.49 5.26 -3.91
C ILE A 74 6.13 4.73 -4.34
N HIS A 75 5.93 4.60 -5.65
CA HIS A 75 4.68 4.16 -6.24
C HIS A 75 4.92 2.96 -7.14
N ALA A 76 3.89 2.15 -7.35
CA ALA A 76 3.89 1.20 -8.47
C ALA A 76 3.38 1.92 -9.71
N GLU A 77 3.94 1.61 -10.87
CA GLU A 77 3.44 2.10 -12.17
C GLU A 77 1.98 1.69 -12.38
N HIS A 78 1.62 0.47 -11.94
CA HIS A 78 0.28 -0.07 -12.04
C HIS A 78 -0.18 -0.66 -10.70
N ASP A 79 -0.81 0.14 -9.84
CA ASP A 79 -1.52 -0.36 -8.65
C ASP A 79 -3.04 -0.49 -8.95
N PRO A 80 -3.63 -1.70 -8.92
CA PRO A 80 -5.05 -1.91 -9.21
C PRO A 80 -5.99 -1.50 -8.05
N ILE A 81 -5.44 -1.06 -6.91
CA ILE A 81 -6.18 -0.71 -5.69
C ILE A 81 -6.01 0.77 -5.35
N ILE A 82 -4.79 1.28 -5.40
CA ILE A 82 -4.48 2.70 -5.12
C ILE A 82 -4.22 3.41 -6.44
N PRO A 83 -4.98 4.47 -6.79
CA PRO A 83 -4.73 5.22 -8.02
C PRO A 83 -3.31 5.80 -8.05
N TYR A 84 -2.60 5.59 -9.16
CA TYR A 84 -1.27 6.16 -9.38
C TYR A 84 -1.35 7.63 -9.80
N ASN A 85 -0.50 8.47 -9.21
CA ASN A 85 -0.21 9.83 -9.71
C ASN A 85 1.30 9.99 -9.88
N ALA A 86 1.75 10.05 -11.13
CA ALA A 86 3.16 10.19 -11.49
C ALA A 86 3.80 11.47 -10.97
N GLU A 87 3.03 12.55 -10.80
CA GLU A 87 3.54 13.85 -10.36
C GLU A 87 4.04 13.84 -8.91
N HIS A 88 3.64 12.83 -8.13
CA HIS A 88 3.96 12.73 -6.70
C HIS A 88 5.01 11.67 -6.38
N ALA A 89 5.42 10.84 -7.35
CA ALA A 89 6.31 9.72 -7.12
C ALA A 89 7.78 10.13 -7.36
N ASP A 90 8.62 10.02 -6.34
CA ASP A 90 10.08 10.16 -6.51
C ASP A 90 10.66 8.92 -7.18
N VAL A 91 10.07 7.75 -6.90
CA VAL A 91 10.43 6.49 -7.54
C VAL A 91 9.17 5.75 -7.96
N THR A 92 9.19 5.25 -9.19
CA THR A 92 8.16 4.35 -9.71
C THR A 92 8.75 2.96 -9.91
N ILE A 93 8.14 1.96 -9.29
CA ILE A 93 8.43 0.54 -9.51
C ILE A 93 7.68 0.09 -10.77
N PRO A 94 8.35 -0.51 -11.77
CA PRO A 94 7.71 -0.93 -13.01
C PRO A 94 6.69 -2.05 -12.77
N GLY A 95 5.62 -2.05 -13.57
CA GLY A 95 4.60 -3.11 -13.53
C GLY A 95 3.65 -3.04 -12.32
N LYS A 96 3.13 -4.21 -11.91
CA LYS A 96 2.10 -4.31 -10.87
C LYS A 96 2.69 -4.53 -9.48
N ALA A 97 2.48 -3.59 -8.56
CA ALA A 97 3.08 -3.72 -7.23
C ALA A 97 2.26 -3.08 -6.08
N HIS A 98 1.01 -3.50 -5.88
CA HIS A 98 0.28 -3.09 -4.67
C HIS A 98 0.97 -3.59 -3.38
N LEU A 99 1.36 -4.86 -3.37
CA LEU A 99 2.12 -5.47 -2.28
C LEU A 99 3.63 -5.32 -2.52
N MET A 100 4.09 -4.10 -2.81
CA MET A 100 5.49 -3.81 -3.18
C MET A 100 6.52 -4.29 -2.16
N THR A 101 6.18 -4.29 -0.87
CA THR A 101 7.06 -4.81 0.19
C THR A 101 7.25 -6.33 0.11
N TRP A 102 6.40 -7.05 -0.61
CA TRP A 102 6.50 -8.50 -0.82
C TRP A 102 7.07 -8.83 -2.20
N THR A 103 6.66 -8.10 -3.24
CA THR A 103 7.05 -8.40 -4.63
C THR A 103 8.31 -7.68 -5.10
N HIS A 104 8.68 -6.57 -4.46
CA HIS A 104 9.79 -5.69 -4.85
C HIS A 104 10.57 -5.23 -3.61
N ALA A 105 10.77 -6.13 -2.65
CA ALA A 105 11.37 -5.81 -1.35
C ALA A 105 12.75 -5.17 -1.49
N GLU A 106 13.56 -5.60 -2.45
CA GLU A 106 14.90 -5.05 -2.70
C GLU A 106 14.82 -3.59 -3.16
N GLN A 107 13.92 -3.26 -4.10
CA GLN A 107 13.70 -1.89 -4.56
C GLN A 107 13.16 -0.99 -3.44
N VAL A 108 12.19 -1.48 -2.66
CA VAL A 108 11.65 -0.74 -1.51
C VAL A 108 12.74 -0.49 -0.46
N ASN A 109 13.55 -1.50 -0.14
CA ASN A 109 14.65 -1.33 0.81
C ASN A 109 15.71 -0.36 0.30
N ALA A 110 16.07 -0.43 -0.99
CA ALA A 110 17.00 0.51 -1.60
C ALA A 110 16.47 1.96 -1.53
N PHE A 111 15.17 2.16 -1.80
CA PHE A 111 14.50 3.45 -1.67
C PHE A 111 14.55 3.98 -0.23
N ILE A 112 14.22 3.15 0.76
CA ILE A 112 14.27 3.53 2.19
C ILE A 112 15.70 3.90 2.60
N LEU A 113 16.70 3.11 2.20
CA LEU A 113 18.12 3.40 2.50
C LEU A 113 18.57 4.72 1.89
N ARG A 114 18.17 5.01 0.65
CA ARG A 114 18.45 6.29 -0.01
C ARG A 114 17.82 7.45 0.76
N ALA A 115 16.53 7.36 1.08
CA ALA A 115 15.81 8.37 1.85
C ALA A 115 16.43 8.65 3.23
N LEU A 116 16.90 7.61 3.93
CA LEU A 116 17.58 7.76 5.22
C LEU A 116 18.98 8.35 5.12
N SER A 117 19.66 8.17 3.99
CA SER A 117 21.03 8.66 3.80
C SER A 117 21.10 10.16 3.48
N GLY A 118 19.98 10.81 3.18
CA GLY A 118 19.94 12.21 2.75
C GLY A 118 20.60 12.46 1.39
N VAL A 119 20.91 11.40 0.64
CA VAL A 119 21.30 11.48 -0.77
C VAL A 119 20.02 11.68 -1.57
N ASP A 120 19.92 12.83 -2.25
CA ASP A 120 18.74 13.30 -2.98
C ASP A 120 18.00 12.15 -3.70
N ALA A 121 16.71 12.02 -3.38
CA ALA A 121 15.79 11.02 -3.94
C ALA A 121 15.35 11.38 -5.36
#